data_AF-A0A918J167-F1
#
_entry.id   AF-A0A918J167-F1
#
_cell.length_a   1.000
_cell.length_b   1.000
_cell.length_c   1.000
_cell.angle_alpha   90.00
_cell.angle_beta   90.00
_cell.angle_gamma   90.00
#
_symmetry.space_group_name_H-M   'P 1'
#
loop_
_entity.id
_entity.type
_entity.pdbx_description
1 polymer ?
#
loop_
_entity_poly.entity_id
_entity_poly.type
_entity_poly.pdbx_seq_one_letter_code
_entity_poly.pdbx_strand_id
1 'polypeptide(L)'
;MKKTDLKEMSDSISGRGLDILHQESKDWLNIIAFWTDESRFFADLLDKKEHIHSEKIEMLQYLDKVHKSLFHYLTEDIIAHEKHLSKLVKGEKGITAGEYVEKHTDLREQIHLFTMDFKEFKNMVFEFAKK
;
A
#
# COMPACT_ATOMS: atom_id res chain seq x y z
N MET A 1 -7.43 14.53 -13.87
CA MET A 1 -8.86 14.13 -13.96
C MET A 1 -9.70 15.16 -13.21
N LYS A 2 -10.88 15.54 -13.73
CA LYS A 2 -11.76 16.51 -13.08
C LYS A 2 -12.71 15.77 -12.11
N LYS A 3 -13.04 16.38 -10.96
CA LYS A 3 -13.96 15.83 -9.94
C LYS A 3 -15.33 15.41 -10.49
N THR A 4 -15.75 15.98 -11.61
CA THR A 4 -17.03 15.68 -12.29
C THR A 4 -17.01 14.29 -12.95
N ASP A 5 -15.87 13.84 -13.48
CA ASP A 5 -15.73 12.55 -14.17
C ASP A 5 -15.81 11.37 -13.19
N LEU A 6 -15.34 11.56 -11.95
CA LEU A 6 -15.39 10.57 -10.88
C LEU A 6 -16.82 10.29 -10.41
N LYS A 7 -17.67 11.32 -10.40
CA LYS A 7 -19.06 11.22 -9.97
C LYS A 7 -19.95 10.48 -10.97
N GLU A 8 -19.72 10.66 -12.27
CA GLU A 8 -20.42 9.89 -13.31
C GLU A 8 -19.96 8.42 -13.39
N MET A 9 -18.69 8.13 -13.10
CA MET A 9 -18.20 6.73 -12.99
C MET A 9 -18.78 6.01 -11.76
N SER A 10 -18.94 6.71 -10.64
CA SER A 10 -19.59 6.21 -9.40
C SER A 10 -20.98 5.62 -9.67
N ASP A 11 -21.76 6.27 -10.54
CA ASP A 11 -23.16 5.94 -10.78
C ASP A 11 -23.33 4.81 -11.83
N SER A 12 -22.26 4.35 -12.48
CA SER A 12 -22.32 3.37 -13.58
C SER A 12 -21.23 2.29 -13.54
N ILE A 13 -20.86 1.81 -12.36
CA ILE A 13 -19.98 0.63 -12.28
C ILE A 13 -20.79 -0.64 -12.57
N SER A 14 -20.72 -1.09 -13.82
CA SER A 14 -21.17 -2.45 -14.20
C SER A 14 -20.35 -3.52 -13.44
N GLY A 15 -20.87 -4.74 -13.31
CA GLY A 15 -20.17 -5.82 -12.60
C GLY A 15 -18.72 -6.06 -13.06
N ARG A 16 -18.40 -5.82 -14.35
CA ARG A 16 -17.02 -5.89 -14.87
C ARG A 16 -16.08 -4.85 -14.27
N GLY A 17 -16.59 -3.68 -13.89
CA GLY A 17 -15.80 -2.64 -13.25
C GLY A 17 -15.42 -3.03 -11.81
N LEU A 18 -16.33 -3.68 -11.07
CA LEU A 18 -16.03 -4.17 -9.73
C LEU A 18 -14.97 -5.27 -9.73
N ASP A 19 -14.98 -6.17 -10.73
CA ASP A 19 -13.95 -7.21 -10.89
C ASP A 19 -12.55 -6.62 -11.10
N ILE A 20 -12.45 -5.52 -11.85
CA ILE A 20 -11.17 -4.82 -12.07
C ILE A 20 -10.65 -4.23 -10.77
N LEU A 21 -11.51 -3.53 -10.01
CA LEU A 21 -11.13 -2.94 -8.72
C LEU A 21 -10.74 -4.02 -7.70
N HIS A 22 -11.47 -5.15 -7.70
CA HIS A 22 -11.13 -6.32 -6.88
C HIS A 22 -9.73 -6.86 -7.21
N GLN A 23 -9.43 -7.03 -8.51
CA GLN A 23 -8.14 -7.53 -8.94
C GLN A 23 -7.01 -6.56 -8.55
N GLU A 24 -7.25 -5.26 -8.68
CA GLU A 24 -6.29 -4.23 -8.29
C GLU A 24 -6.00 -4.27 -6.78
N SER A 25 -7.02 -4.43 -5.93
CA SER A 25 -6.83 -4.63 -4.48
C SER A 25 -5.95 -5.85 -4.17
N LYS A 26 -6.09 -6.95 -4.93
CA LYS A 26 -5.23 -8.14 -4.79
C LYS A 26 -3.80 -7.86 -5.20
N ASP A 27 -3.61 -7.15 -6.30
CA ASP A 27 -2.28 -6.77 -6.79
C ASP A 27 -1.56 -5.87 -5.77
N TRP A 28 -2.29 -4.97 -5.13
CA TRP A 28 -1.78 -4.16 -4.03
C TRP A 28 -1.31 -4.98 -2.83
N LEU A 29 -2.09 -5.98 -2.40
CA LEU A 29 -1.68 -6.88 -1.33
C LEU A 29 -0.40 -7.65 -1.69
N ASN A 30 -0.26 -8.07 -2.95
CA ASN A 30 0.95 -8.71 -3.44
C ASN A 30 2.16 -7.77 -3.43
N ILE A 31 1.97 -6.50 -3.83
CA ILE A 31 3.01 -5.47 -3.77
C ILE A 31 3.45 -5.21 -2.33
N ILE A 32 2.49 -5.09 -1.40
CA ILE A 32 2.79 -4.87 0.02
C ILE A 32 3.52 -6.07 0.62
N ALA A 33 3.11 -7.30 0.30
CA ALA A 33 3.78 -8.51 0.73
C ALA A 33 5.23 -8.55 0.22
N PHE A 34 5.45 -8.24 -1.06
CA PHE A 34 6.78 -8.13 -1.65
C PHE A 34 7.66 -7.11 -0.91
N TRP A 35 7.14 -5.90 -0.66
CA TRP A 35 7.90 -4.87 0.07
C TRP A 35 8.14 -5.22 1.54
N THR A 36 7.21 -5.94 2.17
CA THR A 36 7.38 -6.43 3.54
C THR A 36 8.53 -7.43 3.61
N ASP A 37 8.62 -8.37 2.66
CA ASP A 37 9.73 -9.31 2.60
C ASP A 37 11.06 -8.62 2.27
N GLU A 38 11.06 -7.65 1.34
CA GLU A 38 12.24 -6.84 1.03
C GLU A 38 12.74 -6.05 2.26
N SER A 39 11.83 -5.51 3.07
CA SER A 39 12.18 -4.80 4.31
C SER A 39 12.86 -5.71 5.35
N ARG A 40 12.51 -7.00 5.37
CA ARG A 40 13.20 -7.99 6.20
C ARG A 40 14.63 -8.19 5.74
N PHE A 41 14.85 -8.27 4.44
CA PHE A 41 16.21 -8.35 3.87
C PHE A 41 17.06 -7.12 4.23
N PHE A 42 16.48 -5.91 4.21
CA PHE A 42 17.20 -4.70 4.62
C PHE A 42 17.56 -4.68 6.09
N ALA A 43 16.66 -5.14 6.97
CA ALA A 43 16.97 -5.28 8.40
C ALA A 43 18.17 -6.23 8.61
N ASP A 44 18.14 -7.41 8.00
CA ASP A 44 19.25 -8.38 8.07
C ASP A 44 20.57 -7.82 7.52
N LEU A 45 20.50 -6.94 6.51
CA LEU A 45 21.67 -6.28 5.91
C LEU A 45 22.25 -5.20 6.81
N LEU A 46 21.40 -4.41 7.47
CA LEU A 46 21.80 -3.34 8.38
C LEU A 46 22.39 -3.91 9.68
N ASP A 47 21.79 -4.97 10.22
CA ASP A 47 22.27 -5.62 11.45
C ASP A 47 23.67 -6.24 11.27
N LYS A 48 23.99 -6.75 10.08
CA LYS A 48 25.36 -7.22 9.77
C LYS A 48 26.41 -6.11 9.79
N LYS A 49 26.01 -4.84 9.70
CA LYS A 49 26.90 -3.67 9.71
C LYS A 49 26.93 -2.94 11.05
N GLU A 50 26.27 -3.48 12.08
CA GLU A 50 26.09 -2.86 13.40
C GLU A 50 27.41 -2.55 14.13
N HIS A 51 28.51 -3.23 13.79
CA HIS A 51 29.86 -2.90 14.29
C HIS A 51 30.35 -1.50 13.88
N ILE A 52 29.68 -0.84 12.93
CA ILE A 52 29.92 0.55 12.53
C ILE A 52 28.89 1.43 13.26
N HIS A 53 29.18 1.82 14.51
CA HIS A 53 28.33 2.74 15.29
C HIS A 53 28.17 4.07 14.54
N SER A 54 27.10 4.20 13.76
CA SER A 54 26.76 5.44 13.07
C SER A 54 25.28 5.71 13.24
N GLU A 55 24.96 6.95 13.61
CA GLU A 55 23.59 7.49 13.71
C GLU A 55 22.76 7.19 12.45
N LYS A 56 23.43 7.04 11.30
CA LYS A 56 22.84 6.66 10.02
C LYS A 56 22.21 5.25 10.03
N ILE A 57 22.78 4.25 10.71
CA ILE A 57 22.18 2.91 10.82
C ILE A 57 20.89 2.98 11.63
N GLU A 58 20.92 3.67 12.76
CA GLU A 58 19.75 3.83 13.63
C GLU A 58 18.60 4.54 12.91
N MET A 59 18.91 5.59 12.12
CA MET A 59 17.92 6.26 11.27
C MET A 59 17.32 5.32 10.22
N LEU A 60 18.13 4.48 9.57
CA LEU A 60 17.64 3.52 8.57
C LEU A 60 16.79 2.41 9.20
N GLN A 61 17.16 1.91 10.38
CA GLN A 61 16.35 0.95 11.14
C GLN A 61 15.03 1.55 11.65
N TYR A 62 15.04 2.83 12.06
CA TYR A 62 13.80 3.53 12.43
C TYR A 62 12.88 3.67 11.22
N LEU A 63 13.42 4.10 10.08
CA LEU A 63 12.66 4.26 8.84
C LEU A 63 12.10 2.92 8.33
N ASP A 64 12.83 1.82 8.49
CA ASP A 64 12.33 0.45 8.25
C ASP A 64 11.11 0.11 9.11
N LYS A 65 11.16 0.38 10.43
CA LYS A 65 10.04 0.14 11.35
C LYS A 65 8.80 0.96 10.97
N VAL A 66 8.99 2.21 10.57
CA VAL A 66 7.91 3.08 10.10
C VAL A 66 7.25 2.49 8.86
N HIS A 67 8.03 2.09 7.84
CA HIS A 67 7.48 1.43 6.64
C HIS A 67 6.75 0.13 6.95
N LYS A 68 7.28 -0.73 7.83
CA LYS A 68 6.61 -1.98 8.25
C LYS A 68 5.26 -1.72 8.89
N SER A 69 5.17 -0.70 9.75
CA SER A 69 3.92 -0.31 10.40
C SER A 69 2.91 0.21 9.38
N LEU A 70 3.37 1.04 8.44
CA LEU A 70 2.52 1.58 7.37
C LEU A 70 1.99 0.50 6.42
N PHE A 71 2.84 -0.46 6.02
CA PHE A 71 2.41 -1.61 5.23
C PHE A 71 1.36 -2.46 5.95
N HIS A 72 1.51 -2.63 7.26
CA HIS A 72 0.51 -3.32 8.06
C HIS A 72 -0.84 -2.59 8.03
N TYR A 73 -0.87 -1.28 8.29
CA TYR A 73 -2.10 -0.49 8.24
C TYR A 73 -2.76 -0.51 6.85
N LEU A 74 -1.99 -0.32 5.78
CA LEU A 74 -2.51 -0.40 4.41
C LEU A 74 -3.11 -1.77 4.10
N THR A 75 -2.48 -2.84 4.57
CA THR A 75 -3.00 -4.20 4.41
C THR A 75 -4.35 -4.34 5.09
N GLU A 76 -4.49 -3.87 6.33
CA GLU A 76 -5.75 -3.90 7.07
C GLU A 76 -6.84 -3.09 6.36
N ASP A 77 -6.49 -1.91 5.84
CA ASP A 77 -7.42 -1.05 5.12
C ASP A 77 -7.89 -1.65 3.80
N ILE A 78 -7.00 -2.28 3.02
CA ILE A 78 -7.36 -3.01 1.80
C ILE A 78 -8.25 -4.21 2.14
N ILE A 79 -7.95 -4.96 3.19
CA ILE A 79 -8.80 -6.09 3.62
C ILE A 79 -10.19 -5.59 4.04
N ALA A 80 -10.26 -4.47 4.77
CA ALA A 80 -11.54 -3.85 5.14
C ALA A 80 -12.30 -3.37 3.90
N HIS A 81 -11.60 -2.81 2.92
CA HIS A 81 -12.16 -2.39 1.64
C HIS A 81 -12.74 -3.57 0.85
N GLU A 82 -12.04 -4.70 0.78
CA GLU A 82 -12.53 -5.91 0.12
C GLU A 82 -13.73 -6.54 0.83
N LYS A 83 -13.79 -6.44 2.17
CA LYS A 83 -15.00 -6.80 2.92
C LYS A 83 -16.19 -5.92 2.53
N HIS A 84 -15.97 -4.63 2.27
CA HIS A 84 -17.03 -3.74 1.78
C HIS A 84 -17.49 -4.12 0.38
N LEU A 85 -16.57 -4.50 -0.52
CA LEU A 85 -16.93 -5.03 -1.84
C LEU A 85 -17.86 -6.24 -1.74
N SER A 86 -17.53 -7.19 -0.86
CA SER A 86 -18.36 -8.39 -0.65
C SER A 86 -19.79 -8.04 -0.21
N LYS A 87 -19.95 -7.05 0.67
CA LYS A 87 -21.27 -6.57 1.12
C LYS A 87 -22.04 -5.86 -0.01
N LEU A 88 -21.34 -5.05 -0.81
CA LEU A 88 -21.90 -4.35 -1.95
C LEU A 88 -22.44 -5.34 -3.00
N VAL A 89 -21.67 -6.38 -3.33
CA VAL A 89 -22.08 -7.44 -4.28
C VAL A 89 -23.29 -8.23 -3.76
N LYS A 90 -23.43 -8.39 -2.44
CA LYS A 90 -24.60 -9.03 -1.80
C LYS A 90 -25.83 -8.13 -1.72
N GLY A 91 -25.72 -6.85 -2.10
CA GLY A 91 -26.82 -5.89 -2.01
C GLY A 91 -27.21 -5.53 -0.57
N GLU A 92 -26.27 -5.62 0.38
CA GLU A 92 -26.51 -5.19 1.76
C GLU A 92 -26.75 -3.67 1.82
N LYS A 93 -27.75 -3.24 2.61
CA LYS A 93 -28.10 -1.82 2.75
C LYS A 93 -27.00 -1.07 3.51
N GLY A 94 -26.66 0.13 3.04
CA GLY A 94 -25.78 1.07 3.74
C GLY A 94 -24.40 1.29 3.12
N ILE A 95 -24.12 0.72 1.94
CA ILE A 95 -22.90 0.99 1.17
C ILE A 95 -23.29 1.26 -0.28
N THR A 96 -22.82 2.37 -0.84
CA THR A 96 -23.01 2.71 -2.24
C THR A 96 -21.78 2.36 -3.08
N ALA A 97 -21.98 2.14 -4.38
CA ALA A 97 -20.86 1.94 -5.31
C ALA A 97 -19.94 3.17 -5.37
N GLY A 98 -20.50 4.39 -5.26
CA GLY A 98 -19.73 5.63 -5.22
C GLY A 98 -18.77 5.72 -4.04
N GLU A 99 -19.25 5.45 -2.82
CA GLU A 99 -18.39 5.44 -1.62
C GLU A 99 -17.27 4.39 -1.72
N TYR A 100 -17.56 3.23 -2.32
CA TYR A 100 -16.54 2.22 -2.59
C TYR A 100 -15.47 2.74 -3.56
N VAL A 101 -15.86 3.40 -4.64
CA VAL A 101 -14.94 3.92 -5.66
C VAL A 101 -14.06 5.04 -5.13
N GLU A 102 -14.62 5.94 -4.35
CA GLU A 102 -13.87 7.01 -3.70
C GLU A 102 -12.80 6.42 -2.78
N LYS A 103 -13.18 5.51 -1.88
CA LYS A 103 -12.22 4.84 -1.00
C LYS A 103 -11.16 4.04 -1.78
N HIS A 104 -11.56 3.39 -2.87
CA HIS A 104 -10.61 2.66 -3.72
C HIS A 104 -9.60 3.60 -4.37
N THR A 105 -10.04 4.79 -4.79
CA THR A 105 -9.15 5.81 -5.37
C THR A 105 -8.16 6.34 -4.34
N ASP A 106 -8.62 6.58 -3.11
CA ASP A 106 -7.75 7.00 -2.01
C ASP A 106 -6.68 5.95 -1.69
N LEU A 107 -7.07 4.67 -1.64
CA LEU A 107 -6.12 3.56 -1.44
C LEU A 107 -5.09 3.47 -2.56
N ARG A 108 -5.52 3.65 -3.82
CA ARG A 108 -4.63 3.66 -4.98
C ARG A 108 -3.55 4.74 -4.84
N GLU A 109 -3.95 5.95 -4.45
CA GLU A 109 -3.02 7.07 -4.25
C GLU A 109 -2.04 6.79 -3.11
N GLN A 110 -2.54 6.29 -1.97
CA GLN A 110 -1.69 5.95 -0.83
C GLN A 110 -0.64 4.90 -1.22
N ILE A 111 -1.05 3.82 -1.87
CA ILE A 111 -0.14 2.74 -2.28
C ILE A 111 0.90 3.23 -3.28
N HIS A 112 0.51 4.12 -4.18
CA HIS A 112 1.44 4.75 -5.11
C HIS A 112 2.51 5.57 -4.39
N LEU A 113 2.10 6.46 -3.48
CA LEU A 113 3.00 7.30 -2.70
C LEU A 113 3.94 6.45 -1.84
N PHE A 114 3.42 5.48 -1.10
CA PHE A 114 4.24 4.58 -0.28
C PHE A 114 5.20 3.74 -1.12
N THR A 115 4.81 3.32 -2.32
CA THR A 115 5.71 2.59 -3.23
C THR A 115 6.85 3.49 -3.71
N MET A 116 6.61 4.78 -3.93
CA MET A 116 7.67 5.72 -4.29
C MET A 116 8.62 5.95 -3.11
N ASP A 117 8.07 6.23 -1.93
CA ASP A 117 8.87 6.47 -0.72
C ASP A 117 9.74 5.25 -0.36
N PHE A 118 9.18 4.04 -0.49
CA PHE A 118 9.91 2.80 -0.22
C PHE A 118 11.05 2.57 -1.22
N LYS A 119 10.88 2.94 -2.50
CA LYS A 119 11.95 2.86 -3.50
C LYS A 119 13.11 3.80 -3.15
N GLU A 120 12.82 5.00 -2.67
CA GLU A 120 13.86 5.92 -2.20
C GLU A 120 14.57 5.38 -0.96
N PHE A 121 13.83 4.78 -0.03
CA PHE A 121 14.41 4.09 1.12
C PHE A 121 15.37 2.96 0.70
N LYS A 122 14.93 2.10 -0.23
CA LYS A 122 15.75 1.03 -0.80
C LYS A 122 17.06 1.56 -1.39
N ASN A 123 17.01 2.68 -2.13
CA ASN A 123 18.22 3.32 -2.65
C ASN A 123 19.16 3.78 -1.52
N MET A 124 18.64 4.39 -0.46
CA MET A 124 19.44 4.82 0.70
C MET A 124 20.12 3.65 1.40
N VAL A 125 19.41 2.52 1.58
CA VAL A 125 19.96 1.30 2.17
C VAL A 125 21.10 0.75 1.31
N PHE A 126 20.94 0.67 -0.01
CA PHE A 126 22.00 0.18 -0.89
C PHE A 126 23.23 1.09 -0.94
N GLU A 127 23.03 2.41 -0.97
CA GLU A 127 24.16 3.35 -0.92
C GLU A 127 24.93 3.26 0.40
N PHE A 128 24.25 2.91 1.49
CA PHE A 128 24.91 2.57 2.75
C PHE A 128 25.59 1.19 2.70
N ALA A 129 24.96 0.19 2.06
CA ALA A 129 25.49 -1.16 1.97
C ALA A 129 26.73 -1.29 1.06
N LYS A 130 26.87 -0.44 0.04
CA LYS A 130 28.06 -0.40 -0.85
C LYS A 130 29.32 0.15 -0.19
N LYS A 131 29.19 0.97 0.86
CA LYS A 131 30.30 1.55 1.62
C LYS A 131 30.77 0.61 2.72
#